data_AF-A0A800A3K2-F1
#
_entry.id   AF-A0A800A3K2-F1
#
_cell.length_a   1.000
_cell.length_b   1.000
_cell.length_c   1.000
_cell.angle_alpha   90.00
_cell.angle_beta   90.00
_cell.angle_gamma   90.00
#
_symmetry.space_group_name_H-M   'P 1'
#
loop_
_entity.id
_entity.type
_entity.pdbx_description
1 polymer ?
#
loop_
_entity_poly.entity_id
_entity_poly.type
_entity_poly.pdbx_seq_one_letter_code
_entity_poly.pdbx_strand_id
1 'polypeptide(L)'
;MPTAVPVSNVAEALFAPQTIALIGASGDPAKNTARPLQYLRKHGFKGGVFPINAAREEVLGEKAWPDLAAASKAAGGPIDHAYIMVPGPAVPGVISDCAAAGVKVASIYSDGFAETGEDGLRFQVDMVAAAREGGLRLIGPNSMGVVNLHAAMGMTTNAALEAPGLIPGPFSVISQSGTALGALLSRGQARGFGFSKLLSIGNESDLSVGEVVDFLVDDPDTGAILLFLETLRRAEDLALAARRAYAAGKPVIAYKIGRSDAGQQMAVSHSGALAGPDAAATAFFRHHGIVRVDTLEALLETSNLVSGLKPATGRRAAVMTTTGGGAAMVVDRLGLTGVDFAVPPASVVTRLEGL
;
A
#
# COMPACT_ATOMS: atom_id res chain seq x y z
N MET A 1 7.48 -20.46 -24.02
CA MET A 1 7.62 -19.11 -23.43
C MET A 1 6.53 -18.97 -22.39
N PRO A 2 6.84 -18.67 -21.12
CA PRO A 2 5.80 -18.43 -20.14
C PRO A 2 5.07 -17.15 -20.56
N THR A 3 3.77 -17.25 -20.80
CA THR A 3 2.92 -16.10 -21.13
C THR A 3 2.89 -15.21 -19.90
N ALA A 4 3.61 -14.07 -19.94
CA ALA A 4 3.50 -13.04 -18.92
C ALA A 4 2.02 -12.68 -18.73
N VAL A 5 1.52 -12.77 -17.50
CA VAL A 5 0.14 -12.38 -17.18
C VAL A 5 -0.03 -10.90 -17.54
N PRO A 6 -1.03 -10.53 -18.35
CA PRO A 6 -1.26 -9.13 -18.71
C PRO A 6 -1.42 -8.26 -17.46
N VAL A 7 -0.83 -7.07 -17.48
CA VAL A 7 -0.83 -6.13 -16.35
C VAL A 7 -2.24 -5.82 -15.84
N SER A 8 -3.22 -5.71 -16.73
CA SER A 8 -4.63 -5.49 -16.38
C SER A 8 -5.22 -6.61 -15.52
N ASN A 9 -4.82 -7.86 -15.73
CA ASN A 9 -5.30 -9.02 -14.98
C ASN A 9 -4.69 -9.08 -13.56
N VAL A 10 -3.46 -8.60 -13.38
CA VAL A 10 -2.81 -8.57 -12.06
C VAL A 10 -3.44 -7.49 -11.16
N ALA A 11 -3.70 -6.30 -11.70
CA ALA A 11 -4.33 -5.22 -10.95
C ALA A 11 -5.75 -5.59 -10.48
N GLU A 12 -6.55 -6.19 -11.37
CA GLU A 12 -7.89 -6.70 -11.05
C GLU A 12 -7.84 -7.79 -9.97
N ALA A 13 -6.97 -8.79 -10.13
CA ALA A 13 -6.81 -9.84 -9.13
C ALA A 13 -6.32 -9.31 -7.77
N LEU A 14 -5.51 -8.25 -7.74
CA LEU A 14 -4.99 -7.66 -6.49
C LEU A 14 -6.01 -6.81 -5.74
N PHE A 15 -6.77 -5.97 -6.44
CA PHE A 15 -7.62 -4.94 -5.82
C PHE A 15 -9.13 -5.17 -5.98
N ALA A 16 -9.55 -5.97 -6.96
CA ALA A 16 -10.95 -6.29 -7.23
C ALA A 16 -11.19 -7.80 -7.54
N PRO A 17 -10.59 -8.75 -6.79
CA PRO A 17 -10.81 -10.17 -7.01
C PRO A 17 -12.28 -10.53 -6.82
N GLN A 18 -12.80 -11.43 -7.64
CA GLN A 18 -14.11 -12.03 -7.45
C GLN A 18 -14.03 -13.24 -6.52
N THR A 19 -12.86 -13.86 -6.42
CA THR A 19 -12.62 -15.05 -5.61
C THR A 19 -11.32 -14.95 -4.82
N ILE A 20 -11.41 -15.22 -3.51
CA ILE A 20 -10.28 -15.16 -2.58
C ILE A 20 -10.11 -16.51 -1.89
N ALA A 21 -8.91 -17.09 -1.96
CA ALA A 21 -8.54 -18.25 -1.14
C ALA A 21 -7.79 -17.81 0.12
N LEU A 22 -8.19 -18.32 1.29
CA LEU A 22 -7.52 -18.06 2.56
C LEU A 22 -6.79 -19.33 3.02
N ILE A 23 -5.48 -19.38 2.83
CA ILE A 23 -4.67 -20.57 3.08
C ILE A 23 -3.98 -20.43 4.43
N GLY A 24 -4.27 -21.34 5.37
CA GLY A 24 -3.81 -21.21 6.76
C GLY A 24 -4.71 -20.34 7.65
N ALA A 25 -5.95 -20.09 7.22
CA ALA A 25 -6.94 -19.41 8.06
C ALA A 25 -7.22 -20.21 9.34
N SER A 26 -7.21 -19.52 10.48
CA SER A 26 -7.45 -20.14 11.78
C SER A 26 -8.95 -20.24 12.08
N GLY A 27 -9.38 -21.38 12.61
CA GLY A 27 -10.72 -21.53 13.21
C GLY A 27 -10.82 -20.96 14.63
N ASP A 28 -9.70 -20.56 15.23
CA ASP A 28 -9.67 -19.81 16.49
C ASP A 28 -9.75 -18.30 16.18
N PRO A 29 -10.84 -17.61 16.58
CA PRO A 29 -11.09 -16.21 16.27
C PRO A 29 -10.13 -15.22 16.93
N ALA A 30 -9.35 -15.66 17.93
CA ALA A 30 -8.36 -14.80 18.59
C ALA A 30 -7.05 -14.67 17.80
N LYS A 31 -6.78 -15.57 16.85
CA LYS A 31 -5.54 -15.56 16.07
C LYS A 31 -5.59 -14.52 14.95
N ASN A 32 -4.44 -13.91 14.65
CA ASN A 32 -4.33 -12.95 13.54
C ASN A 32 -4.79 -13.54 12.20
N THR A 33 -4.54 -14.83 11.95
CA THR A 33 -4.91 -15.51 10.69
C THR A 33 -6.41 -15.83 10.58
N ALA A 34 -7.21 -15.57 11.62
CA ALA A 34 -8.67 -15.58 11.53
C ALA A 34 -9.23 -14.26 10.98
N ARG A 35 -8.50 -13.15 11.16
CA ARG A 35 -8.97 -11.79 10.84
C ARG A 35 -9.39 -11.60 9.39
N PRO A 36 -8.66 -12.08 8.35
CA PRO A 36 -9.07 -11.85 6.98
C PRO A 36 -10.48 -12.40 6.70
N LEU A 37 -10.78 -13.59 7.22
CA LEU A 37 -12.11 -14.17 7.06
C LEU A 37 -13.17 -13.36 7.80
N GLN A 38 -12.88 -12.96 9.05
CA GLN A 38 -13.78 -12.14 9.84
C GLN A 38 -14.04 -10.77 9.19
N TYR A 39 -13.03 -10.15 8.61
CA TYR A 39 -13.11 -8.81 8.02
C TYR A 39 -13.80 -8.80 6.66
N LEU A 40 -13.52 -9.78 5.80
CA LEU A 40 -14.27 -9.97 4.56
C LEU A 40 -15.76 -10.12 4.85
N ARG A 41 -16.12 -10.91 5.87
CA ARG A 41 -17.51 -11.06 6.32
C ARG A 41 -18.08 -9.79 6.94
N LYS A 42 -17.37 -9.20 7.91
CA LYS A 42 -17.81 -8.03 8.68
C LYS A 42 -18.11 -6.82 7.80
N HIS A 43 -17.25 -6.57 6.82
CA HIS A 43 -17.40 -5.42 5.92
C HIS A 43 -18.29 -5.72 4.72
N GLY A 44 -18.63 -7.00 4.49
CA GLY A 44 -19.66 -7.39 3.52
C GLY A 44 -19.13 -7.58 2.09
N PHE A 45 -17.90 -8.09 1.96
CA PHE A 45 -17.34 -8.48 0.66
C PHE A 45 -18.30 -9.39 -0.10
N LYS A 46 -18.45 -9.13 -1.41
CA LYS A 46 -19.45 -9.81 -2.26
C LYS A 46 -18.89 -10.95 -3.09
N GLY A 47 -17.56 -11.05 -3.22
CA GLY A 47 -16.91 -12.15 -3.90
C GLY A 47 -16.93 -13.44 -3.09
N GLY A 48 -16.56 -14.55 -3.73
CA GLY A 48 -16.43 -15.84 -3.08
C GLY A 48 -15.19 -15.89 -2.18
N VAL A 49 -15.35 -16.41 -0.96
CA VAL A 49 -14.27 -16.60 0.00
C VAL A 49 -14.11 -18.09 0.28
N PHE A 50 -12.89 -18.60 0.09
CA PHE A 50 -12.58 -20.03 0.12
C PHE A 50 -11.48 -20.30 1.16
N PRO A 51 -11.82 -20.57 2.42
CA PRO A 51 -10.86 -21.09 3.40
C PRO A 51 -10.30 -22.43 2.92
N ILE A 52 -8.97 -22.56 2.86
CA ILE A 52 -8.31 -23.81 2.45
C ILE A 52 -7.79 -24.55 3.69
N ASN A 53 -8.32 -25.75 3.93
CA ASN A 53 -7.95 -26.63 5.02
C ASN A 53 -8.28 -28.10 4.69
N ALA A 54 -7.26 -28.96 4.62
CA ALA A 54 -7.45 -30.39 4.36
C ALA A 54 -8.06 -31.18 5.53
N ALA A 55 -7.95 -30.67 6.76
CA ALA A 55 -8.32 -31.39 7.97
C ALA A 55 -9.68 -30.99 8.56
N ARG A 56 -10.32 -29.94 8.04
CA ARG A 56 -11.56 -29.38 8.57
C ARG A 56 -12.54 -29.14 7.44
N GLU A 57 -13.81 -29.44 7.69
CA GLU A 57 -14.89 -29.12 6.76
C GLU A 57 -15.33 -27.64 6.86
N GLU A 58 -15.01 -26.97 7.97
CA GLU A 58 -15.35 -25.58 8.22
C GLU A 58 -14.24 -24.79 8.94
N VAL A 59 -14.20 -23.48 8.69
CA VAL A 59 -13.40 -22.48 9.40
C VAL A 59 -14.30 -21.30 9.76
N LEU A 60 -14.50 -21.05 11.06
CA LEU A 60 -15.37 -19.97 11.58
C LEU A 60 -16.81 -19.99 11.03
N GLY A 61 -17.34 -21.19 10.78
CA GLY A 61 -18.68 -21.42 10.24
C GLY A 61 -18.79 -21.29 8.72
N GLU A 62 -17.68 -21.01 8.03
CA GLU A 62 -17.61 -21.04 6.57
C GLU A 62 -17.08 -22.37 6.09
N LYS A 63 -17.62 -22.89 4.98
CA LYS A 63 -17.14 -24.12 4.36
C LYS A 63 -15.66 -23.99 4.01
N ALA A 64 -14.87 -24.95 4.49
CA ALA A 64 -13.47 -25.08 4.15
C ALA A 64 -13.28 -26.09 3.01
N TRP A 65 -12.27 -25.85 2.19
CA TRP A 65 -11.95 -26.63 1.00
C TRP A 65 -10.64 -27.37 1.22
N PRO A 66 -10.55 -28.65 0.80
CA PRO A 66 -9.38 -29.46 1.09
C PRO A 66 -8.11 -28.94 0.38
N ASP A 67 -8.29 -28.37 -0.81
CA ASP A 67 -7.23 -27.82 -1.65
C ASP A 67 -7.76 -26.73 -2.58
N LEU A 68 -6.85 -26.06 -3.29
CA LEU A 68 -7.17 -25.01 -4.26
C LEU A 68 -7.92 -25.52 -5.50
N ALA A 69 -7.75 -26.80 -5.88
CA ALA A 69 -8.41 -27.37 -7.05
C ALA A 69 -9.91 -27.55 -6.78
N ALA A 70 -10.27 -28.05 -5.60
CA ALA A 70 -11.64 -28.17 -5.13
C ALA A 70 -12.30 -26.79 -5.00
N ALA A 71 -11.59 -25.81 -4.45
CA ALA A 71 -12.05 -24.43 -4.35
C ALA A 71 -12.30 -23.82 -5.75
N SER A 72 -11.35 -23.96 -6.68
CA SER A 72 -11.48 -23.44 -8.05
C SER A 72 -12.66 -24.08 -8.80
N LYS A 73 -12.87 -25.39 -8.63
CA LYS A 73 -14.03 -26.08 -9.19
C LYS A 73 -15.35 -25.50 -8.68
N ALA A 74 -15.43 -25.18 -7.40
CA ALA A 74 -16.62 -24.59 -6.79
C ALA A 74 -16.83 -23.12 -7.16
N ALA A 75 -15.74 -22.38 -7.36
CA ALA A 75 -15.76 -21.01 -7.88
C ALA A 75 -16.21 -20.93 -9.35
N GLY A 76 -16.14 -22.04 -10.10
CA GLY A 76 -16.40 -22.07 -11.53
C GLY A 76 -15.23 -21.56 -12.39
N GLY A 77 -14.04 -21.45 -11.81
CA GLY A 77 -12.82 -20.93 -12.45
C GLY A 77 -11.64 -20.84 -11.48
N PRO A 78 -10.46 -20.41 -11.96
CA PRO A 78 -9.30 -20.19 -11.09
C PRO A 78 -9.61 -19.17 -9.99
N ILE A 79 -8.97 -19.33 -8.82
CA ILE A 79 -9.00 -18.31 -7.78
C ILE A 79 -8.19 -17.08 -8.22
N ASP A 80 -8.74 -15.88 -8.04
CA ASP A 80 -8.06 -14.64 -8.44
C ASP A 80 -6.89 -14.31 -7.50
N HIS A 81 -7.16 -14.31 -6.20
CA HIS A 81 -6.18 -13.93 -5.16
C HIS A 81 -6.11 -14.96 -4.03
N ALA A 82 -4.91 -15.50 -3.77
CA ALA A 82 -4.64 -16.29 -2.58
C ALA A 82 -3.99 -15.44 -1.47
N TYR A 83 -4.48 -15.55 -0.23
CA TYR A 83 -3.79 -15.03 0.95
C TYR A 83 -3.18 -16.18 1.76
N ILE A 84 -1.85 -16.25 1.76
CA ILE A 84 -1.06 -17.33 2.35
C ILE A 84 -0.62 -16.93 3.76
N MET A 85 -1.05 -17.71 4.74
CA MET A 85 -0.82 -17.48 6.18
C MET A 85 -0.31 -18.75 6.90
N VAL A 86 0.41 -19.61 6.18
CA VAL A 86 1.07 -20.81 6.73
C VAL A 86 2.50 -20.49 7.18
N PRO A 87 3.15 -21.28 8.06
CA PRO A 87 4.54 -21.03 8.43
C PRO A 87 5.48 -20.92 7.22
N GLY A 88 6.51 -20.06 7.30
CA GLY A 88 7.45 -19.76 6.20
C GLY A 88 7.96 -20.97 5.41
N PRO A 89 8.43 -22.05 6.05
CA PRO A 89 8.92 -23.25 5.35
C PRO A 89 7.89 -23.95 4.46
N ALA A 90 6.59 -23.78 4.73
CA ALA A 90 5.51 -24.39 3.94
C ALA A 90 5.10 -23.53 2.73
N VAL A 91 5.51 -22.26 2.67
CA VAL A 91 5.08 -21.31 1.64
C VAL A 91 5.47 -21.77 0.22
N PRO A 92 6.68 -22.28 -0.08
CA PRO A 92 7.02 -22.71 -1.44
C PRO A 92 6.12 -23.82 -2.00
N GLY A 93 5.68 -24.75 -1.14
CA GLY A 93 4.71 -25.78 -1.54
C GLY A 93 3.38 -25.17 -1.95
N VAL A 94 2.86 -24.25 -1.12
CA VAL A 94 1.62 -23.52 -1.40
C VAL A 94 1.73 -22.66 -2.67
N ILE A 95 2.89 -22.05 -2.92
CA ILE A 95 3.15 -21.28 -4.15
C ILE A 95 3.05 -22.17 -5.38
N SER A 96 3.60 -23.39 -5.31
CA SER A 96 3.49 -24.38 -6.37
C SER A 96 2.03 -24.78 -6.63
N ASP A 97 1.25 -24.99 -5.56
CA ASP A 97 -0.19 -25.30 -5.66
C ASP A 97 -0.98 -24.14 -6.28
N CYS A 98 -0.70 -22.90 -5.89
CA CYS A 98 -1.29 -21.68 -6.46
C CYS A 98 -1.00 -21.57 -7.96
N ALA A 99 0.25 -21.77 -8.36
CA ALA A 99 0.65 -21.76 -9.76
C ALA A 99 -0.07 -22.85 -10.56
N ALA A 100 -0.11 -24.08 -10.05
CA ALA A 100 -0.81 -25.20 -10.70
C ALA A 100 -2.33 -24.96 -10.82
N ALA A 101 -2.94 -24.29 -9.84
CA ALA A 101 -4.35 -23.90 -9.85
C ALA A 101 -4.64 -22.66 -10.72
N GLY A 102 -3.61 -22.02 -11.29
CA GLY A 102 -3.75 -20.87 -12.19
C GLY A 102 -4.05 -19.54 -11.48
N VAL A 103 -3.77 -19.45 -10.18
CA VAL A 103 -3.93 -18.23 -9.37
C VAL A 103 -3.09 -17.10 -9.93
N LYS A 104 -3.63 -15.88 -9.96
CA LYS A 104 -2.94 -14.72 -10.56
C LYS A 104 -2.05 -13.99 -9.57
N VAL A 105 -2.54 -13.79 -8.35
CA VAL A 105 -1.82 -13.07 -7.30
C VAL A 105 -1.85 -13.84 -5.99
N ALA A 106 -0.73 -13.87 -5.28
CA ALA A 106 -0.66 -14.37 -3.91
C ALA A 106 -0.04 -13.33 -2.97
N SER A 107 -0.74 -13.01 -1.89
CA SER A 107 -0.17 -12.25 -0.77
C SER A 107 0.36 -13.22 0.28
N ILE A 108 1.54 -12.95 0.83
CA ILE A 108 2.18 -13.84 1.80
C ILE A 108 2.35 -13.09 3.12
N TYR A 109 1.61 -13.54 4.15
CA TYR A 109 1.68 -12.98 5.50
C TYR A 109 2.96 -13.35 6.23
N SER A 110 3.48 -14.53 5.96
CA SER A 110 4.53 -15.18 6.73
C SER A 110 5.85 -14.43 6.66
N ASP A 111 6.56 -14.45 7.78
CA ASP A 111 7.97 -14.07 7.92
C ASP A 111 8.89 -15.31 7.74
N GLY A 112 10.18 -15.13 7.96
CA GLY A 112 11.23 -16.14 7.77
C GLY A 112 11.98 -16.03 6.45
N PHE A 113 11.98 -14.87 5.79
CA PHE A 113 12.56 -14.66 4.46
C PHE A 113 13.76 -13.69 4.51
N ALA A 114 13.88 -12.76 3.57
CA ALA A 114 15.05 -11.88 3.42
C ALA A 114 15.40 -11.07 4.68
N GLU A 115 14.44 -10.82 5.55
CA GLU A 115 14.62 -10.17 6.85
C GLU A 115 15.41 -11.00 7.86
N THR A 116 15.61 -12.31 7.60
CA THR A 116 16.38 -13.22 8.47
C THR A 116 17.86 -13.36 8.07
N GLY A 117 18.30 -12.71 6.98
CA GLY A 117 19.68 -12.74 6.50
C GLY A 117 19.84 -13.44 5.14
N GLU A 118 21.07 -13.81 4.80
CA GLU A 118 21.44 -14.30 3.46
C GLU A 118 20.73 -15.59 3.05
N ASP A 119 20.58 -16.54 3.98
CA ASP A 119 19.88 -17.80 3.70
C ASP A 119 18.38 -17.57 3.44
N GLY A 120 17.76 -16.69 4.22
CA GLY A 120 16.37 -16.27 4.02
C GLY A 120 16.18 -15.49 2.72
N LEU A 121 17.17 -14.69 2.31
CA LEU A 121 17.17 -14.01 1.01
C LEU A 121 17.24 -15.02 -0.15
N ARG A 122 18.14 -16.00 -0.08
CA ARG A 122 18.24 -17.06 -1.10
C ARG A 122 16.93 -17.84 -1.21
N PHE A 123 16.37 -18.24 -0.06
CA PHE A 123 15.07 -18.90 0.00
C PHE A 123 13.94 -18.08 -0.66
N GLN A 124 13.92 -16.77 -0.40
CA GLN A 124 12.96 -15.85 -1.02
C GLN A 124 13.15 -15.75 -2.53
N VAL A 125 14.40 -15.64 -3.02
CA VAL A 125 14.72 -15.54 -4.45
C VAL A 125 14.23 -16.77 -5.21
N ASP A 126 14.52 -17.96 -4.68
CA ASP A 126 14.12 -19.22 -5.30
C ASP A 126 12.58 -19.34 -5.37
N MET A 127 11.89 -18.95 -4.29
CA MET A 127 10.42 -18.92 -4.24
C MET A 127 9.82 -17.96 -5.28
N VAL A 128 10.37 -16.75 -5.42
CA VAL A 128 9.89 -15.76 -6.40
C VAL A 128 10.11 -16.25 -7.83
N ALA A 129 11.24 -16.88 -8.11
CA ALA A 129 11.52 -17.47 -9.43
C ALA A 129 10.49 -18.53 -9.80
N ALA A 130 10.22 -19.48 -8.90
CA ALA A 130 9.22 -20.53 -9.09
C ALA A 130 7.81 -19.97 -9.31
N ALA A 131 7.40 -18.95 -8.54
CA ALA A 131 6.11 -18.29 -8.73
C ALA A 131 5.98 -17.68 -10.12
N ARG A 132 7.00 -16.94 -10.59
CA ARG A 132 7.02 -16.29 -11.90
C ARG A 132 6.97 -17.29 -13.05
N GLU A 133 7.72 -18.40 -12.95
CA GLU A 133 7.66 -19.48 -13.95
C GLU A 133 6.25 -20.08 -14.08
N GLY A 134 5.52 -20.16 -12.96
CA GLY A 134 4.13 -20.59 -12.89
C GLY A 134 3.10 -19.52 -13.28
N GLY A 135 3.52 -18.30 -13.64
CA GLY A 135 2.61 -17.20 -13.97
C GLY A 135 1.90 -16.57 -12.76
N LEU A 136 2.40 -16.80 -11.54
CA LEU A 136 1.88 -16.23 -10.30
C LEU A 136 2.69 -14.99 -9.90
N ARG A 137 2.01 -13.90 -9.53
CA ARG A 137 2.64 -12.70 -8.96
C ARG A 137 2.50 -12.65 -7.44
N LEU A 138 3.51 -12.12 -6.75
CA LEU A 138 3.57 -12.12 -5.29
C LEU A 138 3.56 -10.72 -4.66
N ILE A 139 2.81 -10.59 -3.57
CA ILE A 139 2.89 -9.50 -2.60
C ILE A 139 3.54 -10.03 -1.32
N GLY A 140 4.50 -9.26 -0.77
CA GLY A 140 5.28 -9.68 0.37
C GLY A 140 6.59 -10.40 -0.02
N PRO A 141 7.03 -11.42 0.72
CA PRO A 141 6.45 -11.94 1.96
C PRO A 141 6.49 -10.92 3.10
N ASN A 142 6.10 -11.33 4.32
CA ASN A 142 5.94 -10.43 5.45
C ASN A 142 4.96 -9.27 5.16
N SER A 143 3.80 -9.60 4.58
CA SER A 143 2.76 -8.65 4.19
C SER A 143 1.47 -8.84 4.99
N MET A 144 0.96 -7.77 5.60
CA MET A 144 -0.33 -7.80 6.31
C MET A 144 -1.55 -7.84 5.37
N GLY A 145 -1.36 -7.96 4.06
CA GLY A 145 -2.45 -8.13 3.09
C GLY A 145 -2.93 -6.84 2.44
N VAL A 146 -4.15 -6.89 1.90
CA VAL A 146 -4.70 -5.90 0.97
C VAL A 146 -6.12 -5.55 1.38
N VAL A 147 -6.45 -4.27 1.27
CA VAL A 147 -7.79 -3.75 1.54
C VAL A 147 -8.26 -2.91 0.36
N ASN A 148 -9.51 -3.08 -0.04
CA ASN A 148 -10.23 -2.14 -0.91
C ASN A 148 -11.56 -1.77 -0.25
N LEU A 149 -11.67 -0.52 0.22
CA LEU A 149 -12.84 -0.06 0.97
C LEU A 149 -14.06 0.14 0.08
N HIS A 150 -13.89 0.46 -1.21
CA HIS A 150 -15.00 0.58 -2.15
C HIS A 150 -15.63 -0.78 -2.50
N ALA A 151 -14.85 -1.86 -2.39
CA ALA A 151 -15.31 -3.24 -2.62
C ALA A 151 -15.61 -4.02 -1.33
N ALA A 152 -15.53 -3.38 -0.16
CA ALA A 152 -15.63 -4.04 1.15
C ALA A 152 -14.64 -5.21 1.33
N MET A 153 -13.53 -5.20 0.59
CA MET A 153 -12.54 -6.27 0.61
C MET A 153 -11.56 -6.04 1.77
N GLY A 154 -11.81 -6.68 2.92
CA GLY A 154 -10.97 -6.63 4.10
C GLY A 154 -9.94 -7.75 4.23
N MET A 155 -9.17 -8.05 3.18
CA MET A 155 -8.24 -9.19 3.16
C MET A 155 -6.90 -8.87 3.86
N THR A 156 -6.95 -8.70 5.19
CA THR A 156 -5.79 -8.28 5.99
C THR A 156 -5.78 -8.88 7.39
N THR A 157 -4.58 -9.04 7.95
CA THR A 157 -4.38 -9.38 9.37
C THR A 157 -4.26 -8.14 10.27
N ASN A 158 -4.35 -6.94 9.70
CA ASN A 158 -4.18 -5.68 10.43
C ASN A 158 -5.40 -5.35 11.31
N ALA A 159 -5.18 -5.25 12.62
CA ALA A 159 -6.22 -5.02 13.61
C ALA A 159 -6.95 -3.67 13.43
N ALA A 160 -6.37 -2.70 12.74
CA ALA A 160 -7.02 -1.41 12.48
C ALA A 160 -8.34 -1.56 11.69
N LEU A 161 -8.49 -2.65 10.93
CA LEU A 161 -9.72 -2.96 10.20
C LEU A 161 -10.87 -3.45 11.10
N GLU A 162 -10.62 -3.63 12.40
CA GLU A 162 -11.65 -3.85 13.42
C GLU A 162 -12.51 -2.59 13.64
N ALA A 163 -12.02 -1.40 13.27
CA ALA A 163 -12.78 -0.17 13.47
C ALA A 163 -14.14 -0.22 12.73
N PRO A 164 -15.25 0.17 13.38
CA PRO A 164 -16.54 0.32 12.70
C PRO A 164 -16.51 1.57 11.80
N GLY A 165 -17.38 1.61 10.79
CA GLY A 165 -17.60 2.83 10.00
C GLY A 165 -16.35 3.29 9.22
N LEU A 166 -15.63 2.36 8.59
CA LEU A 166 -14.58 2.68 7.64
C LEU A 166 -15.17 3.53 6.50
N ILE A 167 -14.47 4.59 6.12
CA ILE A 167 -14.94 5.57 5.15
C ILE A 167 -14.26 5.27 3.80
N PRO A 168 -14.98 4.84 2.76
CA PRO A 168 -14.43 4.81 1.41
C PRO A 168 -14.10 6.24 0.96
N GLY A 169 -12.93 6.43 0.36
CA GLY A 169 -12.46 7.74 -0.10
C GLY A 169 -11.39 7.60 -1.18
N PRO A 170 -10.69 8.69 -1.54
CA PRO A 170 -9.81 8.72 -2.71
C PRO A 170 -8.35 8.34 -2.41
N PHE A 171 -8.00 8.01 -1.16
CA PHE A 171 -6.61 7.86 -0.73
C PHE A 171 -6.17 6.41 -0.75
N SER A 172 -5.24 6.08 -1.65
CA SER A 172 -4.62 4.76 -1.69
C SER A 172 -3.25 4.77 -1.00
N VAL A 173 -3.01 3.80 -0.15
CA VAL A 173 -1.80 3.72 0.69
C VAL A 173 -1.02 2.46 0.37
N ILE A 174 0.26 2.59 0.06
CA ILE A 174 1.21 1.48 -0.08
C ILE A 174 2.25 1.63 1.02
N SER A 175 2.43 0.58 1.82
CA SER A 175 3.35 0.61 2.97
C SER A 175 4.24 -0.62 3.01
N GLN A 176 5.55 -0.39 3.13
CA GLN A 176 6.53 -1.44 3.48
C GLN A 176 6.37 -1.91 4.93
N SER A 177 5.73 -1.11 5.80
CA SER A 177 5.41 -1.49 7.18
C SER A 177 3.91 -1.75 7.35
N GLY A 178 3.55 -2.99 7.66
CA GLY A 178 2.15 -3.35 7.95
C GLY A 178 1.58 -2.62 9.15
N THR A 179 2.38 -2.40 10.21
CA THR A 179 1.95 -1.68 11.40
C THR A 179 1.75 -0.19 11.12
N ALA A 180 2.63 0.45 10.34
CA ALA A 180 2.46 1.83 9.91
C ALA A 180 1.18 2.02 9.07
N LEU A 181 0.82 1.03 8.24
CA LEU A 181 -0.43 1.05 7.49
C LEU A 181 -1.66 1.09 8.41
N GLY A 182 -1.64 0.32 9.50
CA GLY A 182 -2.70 0.34 10.51
C GLY A 182 -2.76 1.66 11.30
N ALA A 183 -1.61 2.27 11.58
CA ALA A 183 -1.53 3.58 12.21
C ALA A 183 -2.12 4.67 11.29
N LEU A 184 -1.82 4.64 9.99
CA LEU A 184 -2.40 5.55 9.00
C LEU A 184 -3.91 5.40 8.91
N LEU A 185 -4.41 4.16 8.83
CA LEU A 185 -5.85 3.89 8.77
C LEU A 185 -6.58 4.42 10.02
N SER A 186 -6.13 4.01 11.21
CA SER A 186 -6.78 4.39 12.48
C SER A 186 -6.73 5.89 12.75
N ARG A 187 -5.57 6.55 12.55
CA ARG A 187 -5.42 8.00 12.74
C ARG A 187 -6.16 8.80 11.67
N GLY A 188 -6.14 8.33 10.41
CA GLY A 188 -6.87 8.96 9.32
C GLY A 188 -8.37 8.90 9.57
N GLN A 189 -8.91 7.74 9.92
CA GLN A 189 -10.32 7.58 10.22
C GLN A 189 -10.78 8.46 11.38
N ALA A 190 -9.99 8.56 12.46
CA ALA A 190 -10.28 9.45 13.59
C ALA A 190 -10.36 10.95 13.19
N ARG A 191 -9.81 11.31 12.03
CA ARG A 191 -9.82 12.66 11.45
C ARG A 191 -10.76 12.79 10.25
N GLY A 192 -11.59 11.78 9.96
CA GLY A 192 -12.54 11.78 8.86
C GLY A 192 -11.94 11.52 7.47
N PHE A 193 -10.70 11.02 7.39
CA PHE A 193 -10.12 10.63 6.10
C PHE A 193 -10.75 9.32 5.62
N GLY A 194 -11.16 9.31 4.35
CA GLY A 194 -11.56 8.11 3.65
C GLY A 194 -10.43 7.52 2.81
N PHE A 195 -10.34 6.19 2.75
CA PHE A 195 -9.31 5.48 1.99
C PHE A 195 -9.93 4.69 0.84
N SER A 196 -9.14 4.48 -0.21
CA SER A 196 -9.54 3.69 -1.37
C SER A 196 -8.99 2.28 -1.25
N LYS A 197 -7.69 2.11 -1.47
CA LYS A 197 -6.98 0.84 -1.31
C LYS A 197 -5.84 0.97 -0.31
N LEU A 198 -5.63 -0.04 0.53
CA LEU A 198 -4.49 -0.11 1.45
C LEU A 198 -3.73 -1.40 1.21
N LEU A 199 -2.44 -1.29 0.93
CA LEU A 199 -1.58 -2.43 0.63
C LEU A 199 -0.35 -2.44 1.55
N SER A 200 -0.18 -3.53 2.28
CA SER A 200 1.10 -3.87 2.90
C SER A 200 1.94 -4.60 1.86
N ILE A 201 3.01 -3.97 1.34
CA ILE A 201 3.86 -4.59 0.30
C ILE A 201 4.87 -5.58 0.89
N GLY A 202 5.17 -5.46 2.20
CA GLY A 202 6.13 -6.31 2.91
C GLY A 202 7.54 -6.18 2.35
N ASN A 203 8.20 -7.32 2.14
CA ASN A 203 9.56 -7.37 1.62
C ASN A 203 9.71 -6.86 0.18
N GLU A 204 8.61 -6.68 -0.56
CA GLU A 204 8.61 -6.19 -1.95
C GLU A 204 9.42 -7.12 -2.89
N SER A 205 9.26 -8.42 -2.72
CA SER A 205 10.10 -9.44 -3.37
C SER A 205 9.77 -9.69 -4.85
N ASP A 206 8.50 -9.54 -5.26
CA ASP A 206 8.07 -9.68 -6.65
C ASP A 206 7.39 -8.43 -7.20
N LEU A 207 6.19 -8.05 -6.75
CA LEU A 207 5.56 -6.79 -7.17
C LEU A 207 6.22 -5.60 -6.47
N SER A 208 6.66 -4.59 -7.22
CA SER A 208 7.26 -3.37 -6.63
C SER A 208 6.21 -2.42 -6.12
N VAL A 209 6.63 -1.51 -5.25
CA VAL A 209 5.87 -0.29 -4.98
C VAL A 209 5.57 0.45 -6.30
N GLY A 210 6.53 0.52 -7.22
CA GLY A 210 6.34 1.18 -8.52
C GLY A 210 5.26 0.54 -9.38
N GLU A 211 5.29 -0.78 -9.55
CA GLU A 211 4.25 -1.53 -10.28
C GLU A 211 2.87 -1.31 -9.65
N VAL A 212 2.77 -1.33 -8.32
CA VAL A 212 1.47 -1.08 -7.65
C VAL A 212 1.01 0.36 -7.81
N VAL A 213 1.92 1.35 -7.69
CA VAL A 213 1.59 2.76 -7.99
C VAL A 213 1.04 2.87 -9.41
N ASP A 214 1.65 2.16 -10.36
CA ASP A 214 1.24 2.12 -11.75
C ASP A 214 -0.19 1.58 -11.93
N PHE A 215 -0.55 0.50 -11.22
CA PHE A 215 -1.92 -0.03 -11.21
C PHE A 215 -2.94 1.01 -10.70
N LEU A 216 -2.56 1.76 -9.66
CA LEU A 216 -3.40 2.81 -9.07
C LEU A 216 -3.53 4.06 -9.96
N VAL A 217 -2.68 4.23 -10.98
CA VAL A 217 -2.82 5.32 -11.96
C VAL A 217 -4.12 5.19 -12.74
N ASP A 218 -4.52 3.96 -13.08
CA ASP A 218 -5.72 3.72 -13.90
C ASP A 218 -6.97 3.45 -13.04
N ASP A 219 -6.82 3.31 -11.72
CA ASP A 219 -7.93 3.08 -10.78
C ASP A 219 -8.81 4.35 -10.58
N PRO A 220 -10.09 4.35 -10.98
CA PRO A 220 -10.95 5.53 -10.87
C PRO A 220 -11.22 5.96 -9.41
N ASP A 221 -11.10 5.04 -8.45
CA ASP A 221 -11.34 5.34 -7.04
C ASP A 221 -10.13 5.97 -6.34
N THR A 222 -8.97 6.03 -7.01
CA THR A 222 -7.74 6.61 -6.44
C THR A 222 -7.54 8.03 -6.95
N GLY A 223 -7.59 9.00 -6.04
CA GLY A 223 -7.28 10.39 -6.29
C GLY A 223 -5.86 10.79 -5.87
N ALA A 224 -5.29 10.17 -4.83
CA ALA A 224 -3.90 10.37 -4.41
C ALA A 224 -3.28 9.08 -3.85
N ILE A 225 -1.96 8.96 -3.99
CA ILE A 225 -1.20 7.77 -3.62
C ILE A 225 -0.18 8.12 -2.52
N LEU A 226 -0.31 7.46 -1.38
CA LEU A 226 0.47 7.69 -0.17
C LEU A 226 1.44 6.52 0.05
N LEU A 227 2.73 6.83 0.19
CA LEU A 227 3.79 5.84 0.29
C LEU A 227 4.45 5.93 1.66
N PHE A 228 4.45 4.83 2.41
CA PHE A 228 5.33 4.66 3.57
C PHE A 228 6.49 3.75 3.17
N LEU A 229 7.68 4.34 3.11
CA LEU A 229 8.87 3.70 2.55
C LEU A 229 9.97 3.58 3.63
N GLU A 230 10.61 2.42 3.67
CA GLU A 230 11.83 2.11 4.41
C GLU A 230 13.03 2.04 3.48
N THR A 231 12.84 1.63 2.22
CA THR A 231 13.89 1.56 1.19
C THR A 231 13.32 1.80 -0.21
N LEU A 232 14.20 2.13 -1.17
CA LEU A 232 13.87 2.30 -2.59
C LEU A 232 14.53 1.16 -3.39
N ARG A 233 13.91 -0.02 -3.44
CA ARG A 233 14.49 -1.22 -4.08
C ARG A 233 14.50 -1.13 -5.60
N ARG A 234 13.34 -0.81 -6.19
CA ARG A 234 13.14 -0.69 -7.64
C ARG A 234 12.74 0.74 -7.99
N ALA A 235 13.72 1.63 -7.85
CA ALA A 235 13.52 3.07 -8.00
C ALA A 235 13.05 3.45 -9.42
N GLU A 236 13.49 2.73 -10.46
CA GLU A 236 13.07 3.00 -11.84
C GLU A 236 11.58 2.75 -12.07
N ASP A 237 11.03 1.64 -11.56
CA ASP A 237 9.59 1.36 -11.60
C ASP A 237 8.80 2.49 -10.94
N LEU A 238 9.22 2.90 -9.74
CA LEU A 238 8.56 3.98 -9.01
C LEU A 238 8.68 5.32 -9.75
N ALA A 239 9.81 5.59 -10.39
CA ALA A 239 10.01 6.80 -11.17
C ALA A 239 9.07 6.87 -12.38
N LEU A 240 8.90 5.75 -13.10
CA LEU A 240 7.99 5.64 -14.24
C LEU A 240 6.54 5.83 -13.79
N ALA A 241 6.14 5.11 -12.74
CA ALA A 241 4.79 5.16 -12.20
C ALA A 241 4.44 6.55 -11.65
N ALA A 242 5.38 7.22 -10.95
CA ALA A 242 5.16 8.58 -10.45
C ALA A 242 4.93 9.60 -11.56
N ARG A 243 5.65 9.48 -12.69
CA ARG A 243 5.42 10.34 -13.86
C ARG A 243 4.05 10.10 -14.50
N ARG A 244 3.63 8.83 -14.60
CA ARG A 244 2.28 8.48 -15.07
C ARG A 244 1.20 9.01 -14.13
N ALA A 245 1.38 8.84 -12.82
CA ALA A 245 0.46 9.35 -11.81
C ALA A 245 0.31 10.89 -11.91
N TYR A 246 1.43 11.62 -12.06
CA TYR A 246 1.40 13.06 -12.28
C TYR A 246 0.64 13.45 -13.56
N ALA A 247 0.88 12.76 -14.67
CA ALA A 247 0.16 13.00 -15.93
C ALA A 247 -1.34 12.73 -15.81
N ALA A 248 -1.74 11.77 -14.98
CA ALA A 248 -3.13 11.47 -14.64
C ALA A 248 -3.73 12.41 -13.57
N GLY A 249 -2.96 13.37 -13.05
CA GLY A 249 -3.41 14.29 -12.00
C GLY A 249 -3.49 13.66 -10.61
N LYS A 250 -2.84 12.52 -10.39
CA LYS A 250 -2.81 11.79 -9.11
C LYS A 250 -1.49 12.06 -8.40
N PRO A 251 -1.45 12.90 -7.35
CA PRO A 251 -0.22 13.17 -6.62
C PRO A 251 0.27 11.91 -5.89
N VAL A 252 1.59 11.71 -5.93
CA VAL A 252 2.30 10.69 -5.15
C VAL A 252 3.02 11.37 -3.99
N ILE A 253 2.73 10.94 -2.77
CA ILE A 253 3.25 11.54 -1.54
C ILE A 253 4.00 10.47 -0.76
N ALA A 254 5.23 10.73 -0.34
CA ALA A 254 6.09 9.74 0.31
C ALA A 254 6.57 10.22 1.69
N TYR A 255 6.40 9.35 2.68
CA TYR A 255 7.12 9.40 3.94
C TYR A 255 8.20 8.31 3.93
N LYS A 256 9.47 8.72 3.97
CA LYS A 256 10.63 7.80 3.96
C LYS A 256 11.32 7.83 5.31
N ILE A 257 11.34 6.70 6.01
CA ILE A 257 12.10 6.55 7.26
C ILE A 257 13.60 6.33 6.99
N GLY A 258 14.42 6.33 8.04
CA GLY A 258 15.86 6.10 7.93
C GLY A 258 16.61 7.28 7.31
N ARG A 259 16.35 8.49 7.84
CA ARG A 259 16.91 9.75 7.31
C ARG A 259 18.22 10.16 7.98
N SER A 260 18.30 9.95 9.28
CA SER A 260 19.52 10.12 10.06
C SER A 260 20.36 8.84 10.00
N ASP A 261 21.65 8.95 10.27
CA ASP A 261 22.55 7.78 10.34
C ASP A 261 22.03 6.73 11.33
N ALA A 262 21.56 7.16 12.50
CA ALA A 262 20.94 6.29 13.49
C ALA A 262 19.65 5.62 12.96
N GLY A 263 18.82 6.37 12.23
CA GLY A 263 17.61 5.82 11.61
C GLY A 263 17.93 4.83 10.49
N GLN A 264 18.98 5.07 9.70
CA GLN A 264 19.43 4.15 8.66
C GLN A 264 19.89 2.83 9.27
N GLN A 265 20.70 2.87 10.33
CA GLN A 265 21.15 1.66 11.04
C GLN A 265 19.98 0.84 11.60
N MET A 266 18.97 1.50 12.17
CA MET A 266 17.76 0.83 12.67
C MET A 266 16.90 0.23 11.54
N ALA A 267 16.82 0.89 10.40
CA ALA A 267 16.08 0.36 9.25
C ALA A 267 16.77 -0.88 8.65
N VAL A 268 18.11 -0.88 8.61
CA VAL A 268 18.92 -2.03 8.16
C VAL A 268 18.72 -3.23 9.09
N SER A 269 18.73 -3.03 10.41
CA SER A 269 18.51 -4.14 11.36
C SER A 269 17.09 -4.72 11.33
N HIS A 270 16.08 -3.89 11.01
CA HIS A 270 14.69 -4.32 10.94
C HIS A 270 14.32 -5.04 9.64
N SER A 271 14.86 -4.59 8.49
CA SER A 271 14.44 -5.08 7.16
C SER A 271 15.51 -5.93 6.45
N GLY A 272 16.74 -5.99 6.97
CA GLY A 272 17.89 -6.59 6.31
C GLY A 272 18.36 -5.86 5.04
N ALA A 273 17.68 -4.79 4.63
CA ALA A 273 17.99 -4.06 3.40
C ALA A 273 18.88 -2.84 3.68
N LEU A 274 19.90 -2.64 2.84
CA LEU A 274 20.71 -1.42 2.86
C LEU A 274 19.83 -0.19 2.59
N ALA A 275 19.77 0.72 3.55
CA ALA A 275 19.19 2.04 3.36
C ALA A 275 20.19 2.91 2.60
N GLY A 276 19.83 3.36 1.39
CA GLY A 276 20.65 4.31 0.64
C GLY A 276 20.69 5.70 1.31
N PRO A 277 21.66 6.57 0.94
CA PRO A 277 21.79 7.90 1.52
C PRO A 277 20.52 8.75 1.38
N ASP A 278 20.10 9.45 2.43
CA ASP A 278 18.86 10.24 2.42
C ASP A 278 18.87 11.37 1.38
N ALA A 279 20.06 11.91 1.08
CA ALA A 279 20.25 12.92 0.04
C ALA A 279 19.87 12.38 -1.35
N ALA A 280 20.19 11.10 -1.63
CA ALA A 280 19.83 10.46 -2.89
C ALA A 280 18.31 10.26 -3.00
N ALA A 281 17.66 9.79 -1.93
CA ALA A 281 16.20 9.68 -1.88
C ALA A 281 15.51 11.04 -2.08
N THR A 282 16.05 12.11 -1.46
CA THR A 282 15.56 13.49 -1.64
C THR A 282 15.67 13.95 -3.09
N ALA A 283 16.84 13.75 -3.71
CA ALA A 283 17.06 14.10 -5.11
C ALA A 283 16.14 13.33 -6.04
N PHE A 284 15.96 12.02 -5.79
CA PHE A 284 15.07 11.14 -6.54
C PHE A 284 13.61 11.61 -6.47
N PHE A 285 13.07 11.83 -5.27
CA PHE A 285 11.68 12.27 -5.11
C PHE A 285 11.44 13.62 -5.79
N ARG A 286 12.37 14.58 -5.62
CA ARG A 286 12.28 15.89 -6.26
C ARG A 286 12.32 15.78 -7.79
N HIS A 287 13.19 14.95 -8.34
CA HIS A 287 13.35 14.81 -9.79
C HIS A 287 12.10 14.19 -10.44
N HIS A 288 11.41 13.28 -9.74
CA HIS A 288 10.24 12.58 -10.26
C HIS A 288 8.90 13.15 -9.80
N GLY A 289 8.89 14.30 -9.13
CA GLY A 289 7.65 14.95 -8.70
C GLY A 289 6.91 14.23 -7.59
N ILE A 290 7.61 13.44 -6.77
CA ILE A 290 7.05 12.78 -5.58
C ILE A 290 7.15 13.76 -4.41
N VAL A 291 6.02 14.06 -3.78
CA VAL A 291 5.94 14.99 -2.65
C VAL A 291 6.46 14.28 -1.41
N ARG A 292 7.65 14.66 -0.94
CA ARG A 292 8.20 14.12 0.30
C ARG A 292 7.63 14.86 1.51
N VAL A 293 7.24 14.12 2.54
CA VAL A 293 6.83 14.65 3.84
C VAL A 293 7.71 14.14 4.97
N ASP A 294 7.76 14.90 6.06
CA ASP A 294 8.72 14.67 7.16
C ASP A 294 8.07 14.07 8.41
N THR A 295 6.74 14.04 8.49
CA THR A 295 5.97 13.45 9.59
C THR A 295 4.85 12.57 9.05
N LEU A 296 4.43 11.58 9.85
CA LEU A 296 3.38 10.65 9.44
C LEU A 296 2.02 11.37 9.30
N GLU A 297 1.75 12.36 10.14
CA GLU A 297 0.55 13.20 10.05
C GLU A 297 0.49 13.97 8.74
N ALA A 298 1.63 14.52 8.31
CA ALA A 298 1.72 15.23 7.04
C ALA A 298 1.46 14.32 5.83
N LEU A 299 1.74 13.00 5.93
CA LEU A 299 1.40 12.06 4.86
C LEU A 299 -0.11 12.04 4.61
N LEU A 300 -0.91 12.01 5.67
CA LEU A 300 -2.37 12.09 5.57
C LEU A 300 -2.82 13.48 5.13
N GLU A 301 -2.38 14.53 5.83
CA GLU A 301 -2.90 15.90 5.63
C GLU A 301 -2.55 16.48 4.26
N THR A 302 -1.35 16.20 3.75
CA THR A 302 -0.89 16.74 2.46
C THR A 302 -1.77 16.29 1.31
N SER A 303 -2.33 15.07 1.38
CA SER A 303 -3.16 14.51 0.31
C SER A 303 -4.35 15.41 -0.05
N ASN A 304 -5.06 15.96 0.93
CA ASN A 304 -6.15 16.92 0.73
C ASN A 304 -5.66 18.26 0.15
N LEU A 305 -4.44 18.67 0.47
CA LEU A 305 -3.89 19.95 0.03
C LEU A 305 -3.42 19.94 -1.42
N VAL A 306 -3.04 18.78 -1.97
CA VAL A 306 -2.48 18.68 -3.32
C VAL A 306 -3.40 17.98 -4.32
N SER A 307 -4.43 17.27 -3.86
CA SER A 307 -5.37 16.58 -4.74
C SER A 307 -6.12 17.56 -5.64
N GLY A 308 -6.13 17.29 -6.95
CA GLY A 308 -6.80 18.13 -7.94
C GLY A 308 -6.08 19.45 -8.24
N LEU A 309 -4.93 19.73 -7.62
CA LEU A 309 -4.15 20.93 -7.87
C LEU A 309 -2.99 20.63 -8.84
N LYS A 310 -2.70 21.60 -9.70
CA LYS A 310 -1.44 21.63 -10.44
C LYS A 310 -0.42 22.46 -9.67
N PRO A 311 0.84 22.03 -9.57
CA PRO A 311 1.88 22.84 -8.95
C PRO A 311 1.95 24.23 -9.59
N ALA A 312 2.03 25.27 -8.76
CA ALA A 312 2.25 26.62 -9.25
C ALA A 312 3.61 26.70 -9.96
N THR A 313 3.67 27.46 -11.06
CA THR A 313 4.92 27.68 -11.82
C THR A 313 5.84 28.70 -11.15
N GLY A 314 5.28 29.55 -10.29
CA GLY A 314 6.02 30.55 -9.52
C GLY A 314 6.25 30.14 -8.07
N ARG A 315 7.17 30.82 -7.41
CA ARG A 315 7.48 30.64 -5.98
C ARG A 315 6.97 31.81 -5.14
N ARG A 316 5.88 32.46 -5.54
CA ARG A 316 5.32 33.62 -4.82
C ARG A 316 4.00 33.25 -4.16
N ALA A 317 3.85 33.58 -2.89
CA ALA A 317 2.61 33.36 -2.13
C ALA A 317 2.22 34.61 -1.34
N ALA A 318 0.93 34.95 -1.34
CA ALA A 318 0.36 35.96 -0.44
C ALA A 318 -0.30 35.26 0.75
N VAL A 319 -0.30 35.90 1.91
CA VAL A 319 -0.90 35.38 3.15
C VAL A 319 -2.04 36.30 3.57
N MET A 320 -3.23 35.73 3.72
CA MET A 320 -4.41 36.40 4.26
C MET A 320 -4.84 35.70 5.55
N THR A 321 -4.99 36.46 6.63
CA THR A 321 -5.29 35.92 7.96
C THR A 321 -5.90 37.01 8.85
N THR A 322 -6.60 36.60 9.91
CA THR A 322 -7.21 37.50 10.89
C THR A 322 -6.24 37.92 12.01
N THR A 323 -5.05 37.32 12.09
CA THR A 323 -4.09 37.60 13.18
C THR A 323 -2.67 37.82 12.68
N GLY A 324 -1.96 38.78 13.28
CA GLY A 324 -0.54 39.04 12.97
C GLY A 324 0.37 37.85 13.30
N GLY A 325 0.11 37.14 14.40
CA GLY A 325 0.88 35.94 14.79
C GLY A 325 0.77 34.82 13.76
N GLY A 326 -0.44 34.54 13.26
CA GLY A 326 -0.64 33.56 12.19
C GLY A 326 0.06 33.97 10.89
N ALA A 327 0.06 35.27 10.55
CA ALA A 327 0.79 35.78 9.39
C ALA A 327 2.29 35.51 9.52
N ALA A 328 2.87 35.87 10.67
CA ALA A 328 4.29 35.68 10.94
C ALA A 328 4.70 34.21 10.84
N MET A 329 3.92 33.29 11.42
CA MET A 329 4.19 31.85 11.34
C MET A 329 4.22 31.32 9.91
N VAL A 330 3.26 31.73 9.07
CA VAL A 330 3.20 31.28 7.67
C VAL A 330 4.32 31.92 6.85
N VAL A 331 4.52 33.24 6.95
CA VAL A 331 5.54 33.97 6.19
C VAL A 331 6.95 33.48 6.51
N ASP A 332 7.25 33.21 7.78
CA ASP A 332 8.55 32.65 8.19
C ASP A 332 8.77 31.26 7.55
N ARG A 333 7.74 30.40 7.56
CA ARG A 333 7.83 29.07 6.94
C ARG A 333 7.96 29.14 5.41
N LEU A 334 7.32 30.10 4.75
CA LEU A 334 7.50 30.35 3.31
C LEU A 334 8.97 30.67 3.01
N GLY A 335 9.60 31.56 3.78
CA GLY A 335 11.02 31.90 3.65
C GLY A 335 11.94 30.68 3.79
N LEU A 336 11.73 29.86 4.82
CA LEU A 336 12.50 28.62 5.05
C LEU A 336 12.36 27.58 3.94
N THR A 337 11.29 27.64 3.14
CA THR A 337 11.03 26.72 2.01
C THR A 337 11.36 27.36 0.65
N GLY A 338 11.94 28.57 0.66
CA GLY A 338 12.29 29.32 -0.54
C GLY A 338 11.07 29.74 -1.35
N VAL A 339 9.95 30.02 -0.68
CA VAL A 339 8.75 30.64 -1.27
C VAL A 339 8.75 32.12 -0.87
N ASP A 340 8.73 33.00 -1.86
CA ASP A 340 8.74 34.44 -1.69
C ASP A 340 7.38 34.94 -1.22
N PHE A 341 7.36 35.64 -0.09
CA PHE A 341 6.18 36.35 0.36
C PHE A 341 5.87 37.53 -0.58
N ALA A 342 4.67 37.51 -1.16
CA ALA A 342 4.17 38.57 -2.01
C ALA A 342 3.31 39.54 -1.20
N VAL A 343 3.81 40.77 -1.04
CA VAL A 343 3.01 41.88 -0.51
C VAL A 343 1.83 42.13 -1.45
N PRO A 344 0.58 42.21 -0.95
CA PRO A 344 -0.57 42.47 -1.79
C PRO A 344 -0.47 43.85 -2.47
N PRO A 345 -0.80 43.97 -3.76
CA PRO A 345 -0.82 45.27 -4.44
C PRO A 345 -1.80 46.25 -3.77
N ALA A 346 -1.53 47.55 -3.83
CA ALA A 346 -2.40 48.58 -3.25
C ALA A 346 -3.86 48.46 -3.73
N SER A 347 -4.08 48.09 -5.00
CA SER A 347 -5.42 47.85 -5.55
C SER A 347 -6.19 46.72 -4.85
N VAL A 348 -5.49 45.69 -4.38
CA VAL A 348 -6.11 44.59 -3.60
C VAL A 348 -6.46 45.08 -2.20
N VAL A 349 -5.55 45.85 -1.57
CA VAL A 349 -5.77 46.42 -0.23
C VAL A 349 -7.01 47.33 -0.24
N THR A 350 -7.07 48.30 -1.16
CA THR A 350 -8.22 49.21 -1.29
C THR A 350 -9.54 48.48 -1.54
N ARG A 351 -9.52 47.38 -2.31
CA ARG A 351 -10.73 46.57 -2.54
C ARG A 351 -11.20 45.86 -1.27
N LEU A 352 -10.28 45.37 -0.45
CA LEU A 352 -10.59 44.67 0.79
C LEU A 352 -11.09 45.63 1.88
N GLU A 353 -10.59 46.88 1.92
CA GLU A 353 -11.08 47.92 2.84
C GLU A 353 -12.52 48.35 2.55
N GLY A 354 -13.01 48.13 1.34
CA GLY A 354 -14.37 48.47 0.91
C GLY A 354 -15.41 47.35 1.06
N LEU A 355 -15.03 46.18 1.57
CA LEU A 355 -15.92 45.04 1.87
C LEU A 355 -16.36 45.07 3.34
#